data_AF-A0A089I5L9-F1
#
_entry.id   AF-A0A089I5L9-F1
#
_cell.length_a   1.000
_cell.length_b   1.000
_cell.length_c   1.000
_cell.angle_alpha   90.00
_cell.angle_beta   90.00
_cell.angle_gamma   90.00
#
_symmetry.space_group_name_H-M   'P 1'
#
loop_
_entity.id
_entity.type
_entity.pdbx_description
1 polymer ?
#
loop_
_entity_poly.entity_id
_entity_poly.type
_entity_poly.pdbx_seq_one_letter_code
_entity_poly.pdbx_strand_id
1 'polypeptide(L)'
;MNKKHCLFCDEIVPIKPEGDYDRYIGCACSPGGFYSLRRDSYEPINSLPHPKKRDMLHLISAYIRELTDCDEKVTLAANDLESIANSPKIPVTIEDKGNRLLQYLYRHSEGPEEPVVIQPLSSSYNLTYSPNLQELVYIIDKLINEQLLIREGMSFKLTGKGWSEAAANAGGKKLKPCVVLISDEGDMRTEWLEILLPKIEQCGYLPRLLTHTKTQSREQYSLELIADSKLMIADLSGQSPEVYFAAGYALGLNIPVIWTVNGSDADNLFVQIQDIRPMVWDTAEELAVLLQQKLSL
;
A
#
# COMPACT_ATOMS: atom_id res chain seq x y z
N MET A 1 2.25 -0.03 28.92
CA MET A 1 1.69 0.37 27.61
C MET A 1 0.56 1.35 27.87
N ASN A 2 0.67 2.59 27.38
CA ASN A 2 -0.43 3.55 27.49
C ASN A 2 -1.57 3.09 26.59
N LYS A 3 -2.81 3.27 27.04
CA LYS A 3 -4.01 3.01 26.24
C LYS A 3 -4.76 4.32 26.00
N LYS A 4 -5.36 4.48 24.84
CA LYS A 4 -6.25 5.59 24.52
C LYS A 4 -7.48 5.10 23.77
N HIS A 5 -8.54 5.87 23.87
CA HIS A 5 -9.76 5.69 23.07
C HIS A 5 -9.51 6.11 21.63
N CYS A 6 -9.71 5.20 20.68
CA CYS A 6 -9.73 5.50 19.25
C CYS A 6 -11.02 6.26 18.93
N LEU A 7 -10.91 7.50 18.47
CA LEU A 7 -12.08 8.34 18.17
C LEU A 7 -12.89 7.84 16.95
N PHE A 8 -12.32 6.95 16.12
CA PHE A 8 -12.92 6.54 14.84
C PHE A 8 -13.68 5.20 14.90
N CYS A 9 -13.29 4.29 15.81
CA CYS A 9 -13.97 3.01 16.03
C CYS A 9 -14.41 2.76 17.47
N ASP A 10 -14.22 3.75 18.34
CA ASP A 10 -14.61 3.72 19.76
C ASP A 10 -13.99 2.61 20.62
N GLU A 11 -12.87 2.02 20.18
CA GLU A 11 -12.14 1.02 20.95
C GLU A 11 -11.02 1.64 21.80
N ILE A 12 -10.82 1.11 23.01
CA ILE A 12 -9.67 1.45 23.85
C ILE A 12 -8.50 0.55 23.46
N VAL A 13 -7.49 1.13 22.83
CA VAL A 13 -6.35 0.39 22.27
C VAL A 13 -5.01 0.88 22.82
N PRO A 14 -3.96 0.04 22.77
CA PRO A 14 -2.62 0.49 23.09
C PRO A 14 -2.15 1.58 22.13
N ILE A 15 -1.40 2.53 22.69
CA ILE A 15 -0.72 3.56 21.93
C ILE A 15 0.79 3.55 22.16
N LYS A 16 1.54 3.94 21.12
CA LYS A 16 2.97 4.21 21.19
C LYS A 16 3.24 5.65 20.73
N PRO A 17 3.80 6.52 21.59
CA PRO A 17 4.16 7.88 21.17
C PRO A 17 5.37 7.83 20.24
N GLU A 18 5.36 8.64 19.20
CA GLU A 18 6.45 8.83 18.26
C GLU A 18 6.48 10.27 17.76
N GLY A 19 7.46 11.05 18.25
CA GLY A 19 7.48 12.50 18.02
C GLY A 19 6.17 13.15 18.48
N ASP A 20 5.56 13.93 17.58
CA ASP A 20 4.29 14.63 17.80
C ASP A 20 3.05 13.76 17.54
N TYR A 21 3.23 12.47 17.28
CA TYR A 21 2.15 11.53 16.96
C TYR A 21 1.97 10.49 18.06
N ASP A 22 0.73 10.03 18.20
CA ASP A 22 0.41 8.81 18.92
C ASP A 22 -0.02 7.74 17.90
N ARG A 23 0.70 6.61 17.88
CA ARG A 23 0.35 5.44 17.07
C ARG A 23 -0.71 4.61 17.79
N TYR A 24 -1.86 4.42 17.17
CA TYR A 24 -2.96 3.56 17.65
C TYR A 24 -2.79 2.16 17.04
N ILE A 25 -2.66 1.14 17.88
CA ILE A 25 -2.25 -0.20 17.44
C ILE A 25 -3.40 -1.19 17.57
N GLY A 26 -3.75 -1.85 16.47
CA GLY A 26 -4.65 -3.00 16.45
C GLY A 26 -6.11 -2.73 16.79
N CYS A 27 -6.62 -1.50 16.56
CA CYS A 27 -8.05 -1.23 16.67
C CYS A 27 -8.81 -1.68 15.41
N ALA A 28 -10.14 -1.66 15.46
CA ALA A 28 -10.99 -1.97 14.30
C ALA A 28 -10.73 -1.07 13.06
N CYS A 29 -10.14 0.11 13.20
CA CYS A 29 -9.68 0.91 12.05
C CYS A 29 -8.46 0.31 11.35
N SER A 30 -7.58 -0.38 12.07
CA SER A 30 -6.42 -1.06 11.50
C SER A 30 -6.15 -2.40 12.23
N PRO A 31 -6.99 -3.42 12.02
CA PRO A 31 -6.79 -4.76 12.57
C PRO A 31 -5.43 -5.32 12.20
N GLY A 32 -4.64 -5.70 13.21
CA GLY A 32 -3.26 -6.20 13.01
C GLY A 32 -2.22 -5.15 12.63
N GLY A 33 -2.64 -3.89 12.39
CA GLY A 33 -1.78 -2.79 11.98
C GLY A 33 -1.78 -1.63 12.97
N PHE A 34 -1.45 -0.44 12.45
CA PHE A 34 -1.53 0.81 13.22
C PHE A 34 -1.77 2.01 12.29
N TYR A 35 -2.26 3.10 12.88
CA TYR A 35 -2.28 4.42 12.26
C TYR A 35 -1.76 5.47 13.25
N SER A 36 -1.27 6.59 12.75
CA SER A 36 -0.73 7.69 13.54
C SER A 36 -1.71 8.86 13.58
N LEU A 37 -2.00 9.39 14.77
CA LEU A 37 -2.76 10.63 14.94
C LEU A 37 -1.87 11.67 15.62
N ARG A 38 -1.80 12.87 15.04
CA ARG A 38 -1.09 14.00 15.62
C ARG A 38 -1.68 14.31 17.00
N ARG A 39 -0.84 14.41 18.03
CA ARG A 39 -1.26 14.42 19.43
C ARG A 39 -2.16 15.61 19.77
N ASP A 40 -1.90 16.78 19.17
CA ASP A 40 -2.71 17.99 19.30
C ASP A 40 -4.07 17.92 18.58
N SER A 41 -4.28 16.93 17.70
CA SER A 41 -5.51 16.74 16.94
C SER A 41 -6.56 15.94 17.69
N TYR A 42 -6.17 15.25 18.77
CA TYR A 42 -7.09 14.42 19.55
C TYR A 42 -8.26 15.23 20.16
N GLU A 43 -7.96 16.28 20.92
CA GLU A 43 -8.99 17.10 21.58
C GLU A 43 -9.89 17.86 20.60
N PRO A 44 -9.36 18.51 19.53
CA PRO A 44 -10.20 19.12 18.50
C PRO A 44 -11.20 18.13 17.89
N ILE A 45 -10.76 16.93 17.51
CA ILE A 45 -11.64 15.89 16.94
C ILE A 45 -12.66 15.43 17.98
N ASN A 46 -12.22 15.21 19.22
CA ASN A 46 -13.09 14.79 20.31
C ASN A 46 -14.13 15.86 20.71
N SER A 47 -13.84 17.14 20.47
CA SER A 47 -14.75 18.25 20.74
C SER A 47 -15.79 18.52 19.64
N LEU A 48 -15.70 17.81 18.50
CA LEU A 48 -16.63 18.01 17.38
C LEU A 48 -18.09 17.75 17.80
N PRO A 49 -19.06 18.50 17.25
CA PRO A 49 -20.48 18.24 17.51
C PRO A 49 -20.88 16.81 17.14
N HIS A 50 -21.76 16.20 17.93
CA HIS A 50 -22.24 14.83 17.70
C HIS A 50 -22.73 14.55 16.27
N PRO A 51 -23.50 15.44 15.61
CA PRO A 51 -23.90 15.23 14.21
C PRO A 51 -22.70 15.08 13.28
N LYS A 52 -21.71 15.99 13.40
CA LYS A 52 -20.49 15.96 12.60
C LYS A 52 -19.66 14.71 12.85
N LYS A 53 -19.60 14.24 14.10
CA LYS A 53 -18.93 12.98 14.43
C LYS A 53 -19.60 11.78 13.73
N ARG A 54 -20.93 11.70 13.82
CA ARG A 54 -21.73 10.62 13.22
C ARG A 54 -21.53 10.54 11.70
N ASP A 55 -21.51 11.70 11.03
CA ASP A 55 -21.44 11.76 9.57
C ASP A 55 -20.01 11.52 9.03
N MET A 56 -18.97 11.77 9.84
CA MET A 56 -17.59 11.80 9.34
C MET A 56 -16.71 10.66 9.88
N LEU A 57 -16.78 10.33 11.17
CA LEU A 57 -15.75 9.48 11.79
C LEU A 57 -15.78 8.04 11.26
N HIS A 58 -16.94 7.54 10.86
CA HIS A 58 -17.06 6.22 10.21
C HIS A 58 -16.35 6.19 8.85
N LEU A 59 -16.38 7.28 8.08
CA LEU A 59 -15.65 7.41 6.82
C LEU A 59 -14.14 7.41 7.04
N ILE A 60 -13.67 8.11 8.09
CA ILE A 60 -12.25 8.13 8.45
C ILE A 60 -11.78 6.75 8.94
N SER A 61 -12.60 6.06 9.74
CA SER A 61 -12.35 4.68 10.15
C SER A 61 -12.17 3.74 8.96
N ALA A 62 -13.05 3.87 7.96
CA ALA A 62 -13.00 3.09 6.72
C ALA A 62 -11.81 3.46 5.84
N TYR A 63 -11.46 4.75 5.74
CA TYR A 63 -10.27 5.23 5.05
C TYR A 63 -8.99 4.65 5.66
N ILE A 64 -8.86 4.70 6.99
CA ILE A 64 -7.73 4.07 7.71
C ILE A 64 -7.71 2.57 7.40
N ARG A 65 -8.86 1.90 7.47
CA ARG A 65 -8.97 0.46 7.22
C ARG A 65 -8.51 0.11 5.82
N GLU A 66 -9.03 0.79 4.80
CA GLU A 66 -8.67 0.56 3.39
C GLU A 66 -7.18 0.79 3.13
N LEU A 67 -6.62 1.90 3.63
CA LEU A 67 -5.22 2.22 3.38
C LEU A 67 -4.25 1.30 4.13
N THR A 68 -4.55 0.97 5.39
CA THR A 68 -3.68 0.06 6.16
C THR A 68 -3.80 -1.40 5.69
N ASP A 69 -4.98 -1.83 5.25
CA ASP A 69 -5.20 -3.09 4.52
C ASP A 69 -4.35 -3.19 3.25
N CYS A 70 -4.09 -2.03 2.68
CA CYS A 70 -3.25 -1.83 1.53
C CYS A 70 -1.77 -1.63 1.89
N ASP A 71 -1.33 -1.86 3.12
CA ASP A 71 0.06 -1.62 3.57
C ASP A 71 0.55 -0.15 3.47
N GLU A 72 -0.37 0.81 3.33
CA GLU A 72 -0.04 2.24 3.33
C GLU A 72 0.07 2.76 4.78
N LYS A 73 1.05 3.63 5.03
CA LYS A 73 1.19 4.32 6.30
C LYS A 73 0.15 5.44 6.37
N VAL A 74 -0.71 5.39 7.40
CA VAL A 74 -1.74 6.41 7.62
C VAL A 74 -1.34 7.32 8.77
N THR A 75 -1.17 8.60 8.46
CA THR A 75 -0.91 9.67 9.43
C THR A 75 -1.97 10.75 9.28
N LEU A 76 -2.61 11.13 10.38
CA LEU A 76 -3.74 12.05 10.39
C LEU A 76 -3.50 13.23 11.34
N ALA A 77 -4.02 14.39 10.95
CA ALA A 77 -4.23 15.57 11.77
C ALA A 77 -5.68 16.06 11.63
N ALA A 78 -6.14 16.92 12.56
CA ALA A 78 -7.53 17.36 12.63
C ALA A 78 -8.02 18.07 11.34
N ASN A 79 -7.12 18.75 10.64
CA ASN A 79 -7.39 19.43 9.37
C ASN A 79 -7.56 18.49 8.17
N ASP A 80 -7.10 17.24 8.27
CA ASP A 80 -7.18 16.28 7.15
C ASP A 80 -8.59 15.70 7.00
N LEU A 81 -9.36 15.61 8.10
CA LEU A 81 -10.62 14.86 8.17
C LEU A 81 -11.65 15.33 7.14
N GLU A 82 -11.84 16.64 6.98
CA GLU A 82 -12.80 17.17 6.00
C GLU A 82 -12.35 16.91 4.57
N SER A 83 -11.04 16.99 4.30
CA SER A 83 -10.50 16.73 2.96
C SER A 83 -10.65 15.26 2.56
N ILE A 84 -10.45 14.35 3.52
CA ILE A 84 -10.62 12.91 3.34
C ILE A 84 -12.10 12.59 3.13
N ALA A 85 -12.98 13.07 4.01
CA ALA A 85 -14.41 12.77 3.95
C ALA A 85 -15.10 13.27 2.67
N ASN A 86 -14.62 14.39 2.12
CA ASN A 86 -15.13 14.96 0.87
C ASN A 86 -14.37 14.50 -0.38
N SER A 87 -13.42 13.57 -0.25
CA SER A 87 -12.65 13.08 -1.38
C SER A 87 -13.55 12.33 -2.37
N PRO A 88 -13.39 12.52 -3.70
CA PRO A 88 -14.14 11.77 -4.70
C PRO A 88 -13.85 10.26 -4.66
N LYS A 89 -12.83 9.83 -3.91
CA LYS A 89 -12.51 8.41 -3.70
C LYS A 89 -13.41 7.74 -2.65
N ILE A 90 -14.10 8.52 -1.81
CA ILE A 90 -15.00 7.96 -0.80
C ILE A 90 -16.26 7.43 -1.51
N PRO A 91 -16.60 6.15 -1.34
CA PRO A 91 -17.78 5.57 -1.97
C PRO A 91 -19.05 6.17 -1.35
N VAL A 92 -19.92 6.71 -2.20
CA VAL A 92 -21.19 7.32 -1.78
C VAL A 92 -22.36 6.37 -1.97
N THR A 93 -22.39 5.66 -3.10
CA THR A 93 -23.50 4.77 -3.46
C THR A 93 -23.37 3.38 -2.83
N ILE A 94 -24.47 2.65 -2.71
CA ILE A 94 -24.45 1.26 -2.22
C ILE A 94 -23.61 0.38 -3.13
N GLU A 95 -23.66 0.64 -4.44
CA GLU A 95 -22.87 -0.02 -5.47
C GLU A 95 -21.36 0.21 -5.22
N ASP A 96 -20.93 1.46 -5.04
CA ASP A 96 -19.53 1.79 -4.78
C ASP A 96 -19.03 1.17 -3.47
N LYS A 97 -19.87 1.18 -2.43
CA LYS A 97 -19.57 0.56 -1.14
C LYS A 97 -19.48 -0.97 -1.26
N GLY A 98 -20.37 -1.60 -2.04
CA GLY A 98 -20.30 -3.02 -2.39
C GLY A 98 -19.00 -3.36 -3.12
N ASN A 99 -18.59 -2.52 -4.07
CA ASN A 99 -17.31 -2.67 -4.76
C ASN A 99 -16.12 -2.66 -3.78
N ARG A 100 -16.15 -1.85 -2.72
CA ARG A 100 -15.10 -1.89 -1.69
C ARG A 100 -14.98 -3.24 -0.99
N LEU A 101 -16.10 -3.89 -0.68
CA LEU A 101 -16.07 -5.23 -0.10
C LEU A 101 -15.50 -6.26 -1.08
N LEU A 102 -15.92 -6.22 -2.35
CA LEU A 102 -15.40 -7.11 -3.38
C LEU A 102 -13.89 -6.95 -3.55
N GLN A 103 -13.41 -5.70 -3.60
CA GLN A 103 -11.98 -5.38 -3.68
C GLN A 103 -11.20 -5.89 -2.46
N TYR A 104 -11.73 -5.74 -1.25
CA TYR A 104 -11.12 -6.27 -0.03
C TYR A 104 -10.96 -7.79 -0.10
N LEU A 105 -12.03 -8.50 -0.45
CA LEU A 105 -12.02 -9.96 -0.58
C LEU A 105 -11.03 -10.41 -1.65
N TYR A 106 -10.98 -9.72 -2.79
CA TYR A 106 -10.05 -10.02 -3.88
C TYR A 106 -8.58 -9.89 -3.45
N ARG A 107 -8.24 -8.89 -2.62
CA ARG A 107 -6.87 -8.75 -2.07
C ARG A 107 -6.51 -9.84 -1.06
N HIS A 108 -7.50 -10.48 -0.46
CA HIS A 108 -7.34 -11.46 0.63
C HIS A 108 -7.62 -12.90 0.19
N SER A 109 -7.81 -13.14 -1.10
CA SER A 109 -8.02 -14.47 -1.68
C SER A 109 -7.09 -14.69 -2.86
N GLU A 110 -6.57 -15.90 -3.00
CA GLU A 110 -5.68 -16.29 -4.10
C GLU A 110 -6.43 -16.58 -5.40
N GLY A 111 -7.75 -16.79 -5.32
CA GLY A 111 -8.59 -17.14 -6.45
C GLY A 111 -10.09 -17.06 -6.14
N PRO A 112 -10.94 -17.23 -7.17
CA PRO A 112 -12.38 -17.37 -6.97
C PRO A 112 -12.69 -18.56 -6.07
N GLU A 113 -13.79 -18.47 -5.31
CA GLU A 113 -14.28 -19.47 -4.34
C GLU A 113 -13.37 -19.75 -3.13
N GLU A 114 -12.20 -19.12 -3.06
CA GLU A 114 -11.33 -19.19 -1.87
C GLU A 114 -11.93 -18.39 -0.70
N PRO A 115 -11.98 -18.97 0.51
CA PRO A 115 -12.63 -18.35 1.65
C PRO A 115 -11.77 -17.27 2.31
N VAL A 116 -12.38 -16.10 2.54
CA VAL A 116 -11.85 -15.02 3.39
C VAL A 116 -12.70 -14.94 4.65
N VAL A 117 -12.07 -15.07 5.82
CA VAL A 117 -12.74 -14.96 7.11
C VAL A 117 -12.73 -13.51 7.59
N ILE A 118 -13.91 -12.95 7.87
CA ILE A 118 -14.04 -11.61 8.46
C ILE A 118 -14.56 -11.76 9.89
N GLN A 119 -13.72 -11.48 10.89
CA GLN A 119 -14.10 -11.62 12.30
C GLN A 119 -13.50 -10.50 13.18
N PRO A 120 -14.32 -9.83 14.02
CA PRO A 120 -15.79 -9.92 14.09
C PRO A 120 -16.48 -9.07 13.01
N LEU A 121 -17.52 -9.62 12.38
CA LEU A 121 -18.31 -8.88 11.38
C LEU A 121 -18.98 -7.62 11.97
N SER A 122 -19.35 -7.67 13.26
CA SER A 122 -20.03 -6.58 13.96
C SER A 122 -19.22 -5.28 14.05
N SER A 123 -17.89 -5.37 13.95
CA SER A 123 -16.98 -4.21 13.96
C SER A 123 -16.32 -3.95 12.61
N SER A 124 -16.74 -4.66 11.55
CA SER A 124 -16.10 -4.62 10.22
C SER A 124 -16.92 -3.85 9.17
N TYR A 125 -17.92 -3.06 9.59
CA TYR A 125 -18.72 -2.21 8.69
C TYR A 125 -17.90 -1.09 8.01
N ASN A 126 -16.70 -0.81 8.52
CA ASN A 126 -15.75 0.08 7.90
C ASN A 126 -15.10 -0.49 6.62
N LEU A 127 -15.24 -1.79 6.32
CA LEU A 127 -14.80 -2.36 5.04
C LEU A 127 -15.56 -1.79 3.83
N THR A 128 -16.78 -1.29 4.06
CA THR A 128 -17.66 -0.74 3.02
C THR A 128 -17.93 0.75 3.20
N TYR A 129 -17.21 1.45 4.08
CA TYR A 129 -17.54 2.83 4.48
C TYR A 129 -18.97 2.97 5.02
N SER A 130 -19.51 1.89 5.57
CA SER A 130 -20.86 1.92 6.11
C SER A 130 -20.89 2.62 7.45
N PRO A 131 -21.97 3.37 7.76
CA PRO A 131 -22.08 4.05 9.05
C PRO A 131 -22.42 3.08 10.19
N ASN A 132 -22.87 1.86 9.87
CA ASN A 132 -23.27 0.85 10.85
C ASN A 132 -23.34 -0.55 10.21
N LEU A 133 -23.54 -1.56 11.08
CA LEU A 133 -23.68 -2.96 10.69
C LEU A 133 -24.89 -3.23 9.78
N GLN A 134 -26.00 -2.48 9.92
CA GLN A 134 -27.20 -2.73 9.12
C GLN A 134 -26.94 -2.47 7.62
N GLU A 135 -26.24 -1.39 7.29
CA GLU A 135 -25.87 -1.11 5.89
C GLU A 135 -24.87 -2.12 5.35
N LEU A 136 -23.88 -2.55 6.14
CA LEU A 136 -22.97 -3.63 5.74
C LEU A 136 -23.74 -4.93 5.41
N VAL A 137 -24.67 -5.34 6.27
CA VAL A 137 -25.47 -6.54 6.05
C VAL A 137 -26.32 -6.40 4.77
N TYR A 138 -26.93 -5.23 4.56
CA TYR A 138 -27.67 -4.94 3.34
C TYR A 138 -26.80 -5.06 2.08
N ILE A 139 -25.58 -4.51 2.10
CA ILE A 139 -24.62 -4.63 0.99
C ILE A 139 -24.24 -6.10 0.74
N ILE A 140 -23.96 -6.86 1.80
CA ILE A 140 -23.66 -8.30 1.69
C ILE A 140 -24.82 -9.05 1.04
N ASP A 141 -26.05 -8.83 1.50
CA ASP A 141 -27.24 -9.50 0.95
C ASP A 141 -27.48 -9.13 -0.51
N LYS A 142 -27.25 -7.86 -0.87
CA LYS A 142 -27.31 -7.40 -2.27
C LYS A 142 -26.30 -8.13 -3.15
N LEU A 143 -25.03 -8.19 -2.74
CA LEU A 143 -23.96 -8.87 -3.49
C LEU A 143 -24.22 -10.38 -3.64
N ILE A 144 -24.83 -11.01 -2.63
CA ILE A 144 -25.26 -12.42 -2.70
C ILE A 144 -26.38 -12.58 -3.74
N ASN A 145 -27.40 -11.73 -3.71
CA ASN A 145 -28.51 -11.77 -4.67
C ASN A 145 -28.04 -11.53 -6.12
N GLU A 146 -27.01 -10.71 -6.31
CA GLU A 146 -26.37 -10.44 -7.61
C GLU A 146 -25.38 -11.55 -8.04
N GLN A 147 -25.24 -12.60 -7.23
CA GLN A 147 -24.35 -13.74 -7.43
C GLN A 147 -22.87 -13.36 -7.54
N LEU A 148 -22.46 -12.30 -6.83
CA LEU A 148 -21.07 -11.85 -6.74
C LEU A 148 -20.35 -12.44 -5.52
N LEU A 149 -21.11 -12.77 -4.49
CA LEU A 149 -20.60 -13.19 -3.19
C LEU A 149 -21.32 -14.45 -2.72
N ILE A 150 -20.57 -15.36 -2.10
CA ILE A 150 -21.10 -16.49 -1.32
C ILE A 150 -20.69 -16.27 0.12
N ARG A 151 -21.64 -16.50 1.05
CA ARG A 151 -21.39 -16.38 2.49
C ARG A 151 -21.74 -17.68 3.20
N GLU A 152 -20.78 -18.19 3.98
CA GLU A 152 -20.91 -19.37 4.82
C GLU A 152 -20.53 -18.99 6.26
N GLY A 153 -21.51 -18.55 7.05
CA GLY A 153 -21.28 -18.04 8.41
C GLY A 153 -20.46 -16.75 8.41
N MET A 154 -19.19 -16.84 8.82
CA MET A 154 -18.20 -15.75 8.86
C MET A 154 -17.19 -15.81 7.69
N SER A 155 -17.33 -16.82 6.84
CA SER A 155 -16.51 -17.01 5.64
C SER A 155 -17.20 -16.39 4.43
N PHE A 156 -16.45 -15.64 3.65
CA PHE A 156 -16.89 -14.95 2.45
C PHE A 156 -16.05 -15.42 1.27
N LYS A 157 -16.70 -15.75 0.15
CA LYS A 157 -16.07 -16.25 -1.07
C LYS A 157 -16.55 -15.41 -2.25
N LEU A 158 -15.65 -14.98 -3.11
CA LEU A 158 -16.02 -14.37 -4.39
C LEU A 158 -16.46 -15.48 -5.35
N THR A 159 -17.59 -15.29 -6.03
CA THR A 159 -17.92 -16.15 -7.19
C THR A 159 -16.99 -15.82 -8.35
N GLY A 160 -16.98 -16.64 -9.42
CA GLY A 160 -16.24 -16.27 -10.64
C GLY A 160 -16.67 -14.91 -11.23
N LYS A 161 -17.96 -14.57 -11.11
CA LYS A 161 -18.50 -13.25 -11.51
C LYS A 161 -17.98 -12.15 -10.58
N GLY A 162 -18.10 -12.35 -9.27
CA GLY A 162 -17.60 -11.40 -8.26
C GLY A 162 -16.11 -11.17 -8.35
N TRP A 163 -15.32 -12.20 -8.65
CA TRP A 163 -13.88 -12.11 -8.88
C TRP A 163 -13.56 -11.23 -10.10
N SER A 164 -14.27 -11.44 -11.21
CA SER A 164 -14.06 -10.65 -12.43
C SER A 164 -14.44 -9.19 -12.24
N GLU A 165 -15.55 -8.93 -11.53
CA GLU A 165 -16.00 -7.58 -11.19
C GLU A 165 -15.05 -6.88 -10.21
N ALA A 166 -14.60 -7.60 -9.18
CA ALA A 166 -13.57 -7.13 -8.27
C ALA A 166 -12.29 -6.80 -9.02
N ALA A 167 -11.82 -7.65 -9.92
CA ALA A 167 -10.60 -7.41 -10.71
C ALA A 167 -10.73 -6.19 -11.64
N ALA A 168 -11.89 -6.00 -12.28
CA ALA A 168 -12.15 -4.84 -13.14
C ALA A 168 -12.17 -3.52 -12.36
N ASN A 169 -12.76 -3.55 -11.16
CA ASN A 169 -12.89 -2.37 -10.29
C ASN A 169 -11.71 -2.19 -9.33
N ALA A 170 -10.85 -3.19 -9.13
CA ALA A 170 -9.72 -3.13 -8.20
C ALA A 170 -8.63 -2.16 -8.64
N GLY A 171 -8.73 -1.57 -9.84
CA GLY A 171 -7.64 -0.81 -10.43
C GLY A 171 -6.39 -1.68 -10.42
N GLY A 172 -6.45 -2.79 -11.19
CA GLY A 172 -5.38 -3.76 -11.45
C GLY A 172 -4.39 -3.98 -10.31
N LYS A 173 -4.51 -5.08 -9.55
CA LYS A 173 -3.56 -5.55 -8.50
C LYS A 173 -2.76 -4.40 -7.87
N LYS A 174 -3.18 -3.93 -6.69
CA LYS A 174 -2.47 -2.88 -5.93
C LYS A 174 -0.95 -2.98 -6.12
N LEU A 175 -0.44 -2.09 -6.95
CA LEU A 175 0.96 -2.12 -7.34
C LEU A 175 1.79 -1.78 -6.10
N LYS A 176 2.64 -2.71 -5.67
CA LYS A 176 3.50 -2.55 -4.49
C LYS A 176 4.55 -1.48 -4.79
N PRO A 177 4.70 -0.41 -3.98
CA PRO A 177 5.71 0.61 -4.24
C PRO A 177 7.10 0.00 -4.43
N CYS A 178 7.74 0.28 -5.55
CA CYS A 178 9.08 -0.18 -5.88
C CYS A 178 9.94 1.04 -6.17
N VAL A 179 11.13 1.12 -5.59
CA VAL A 179 12.09 2.17 -5.93
C VAL A 179 13.12 1.59 -6.86
N VAL A 180 13.41 2.30 -7.95
CA VAL A 180 14.47 1.97 -8.90
C VAL A 180 15.52 3.07 -8.82
N LEU A 181 16.77 2.69 -8.61
CA LEU A 181 17.91 3.60 -8.54
C LEU A 181 18.94 3.17 -9.58
N ILE A 182 19.33 4.12 -10.43
CA ILE A 182 20.29 3.94 -11.52
C ILE A 182 21.31 5.08 -11.50
N SER A 183 22.48 4.87 -12.11
CA SER A 183 23.36 5.97 -12.49
C SER A 183 22.66 6.85 -13.54
N ASP A 184 22.84 8.17 -13.46
CA ASP A 184 22.21 9.14 -14.39
C ASP A 184 22.96 9.17 -15.74
N GLU A 185 22.93 8.05 -16.46
CA GLU A 185 23.45 7.93 -17.82
C GLU A 185 22.30 7.93 -18.83
N GLY A 186 22.33 8.88 -19.79
CA GLY A 186 21.16 9.25 -20.59
C GLY A 186 20.47 8.10 -21.35
N ASP A 187 21.25 7.23 -21.99
CA ASP A 187 20.72 6.11 -22.78
C ASP A 187 20.12 5.03 -21.85
N MET A 188 20.83 4.67 -20.78
CA MET A 188 20.36 3.74 -19.75
C MET A 188 19.05 4.22 -19.11
N ARG A 189 18.93 5.50 -18.80
CA ARG A 189 17.70 6.07 -18.24
C ARG A 189 16.49 5.87 -19.16
N THR A 190 16.70 5.98 -20.47
CA THR A 190 15.63 5.81 -21.46
C THR A 190 15.18 4.35 -21.51
N GLU A 191 16.13 3.41 -21.54
CA GLU A 191 15.84 1.97 -21.47
C GLU A 191 15.07 1.59 -20.20
N TRP A 192 15.46 2.14 -19.05
CA TRP A 192 14.73 1.91 -17.80
C TRP A 192 13.29 2.40 -17.88
N LEU A 193 13.08 3.65 -18.30
CA LEU A 193 11.76 4.27 -18.36
C LEU A 193 10.83 3.59 -19.38
N GLU A 194 11.33 3.25 -20.57
CA GLU A 194 10.51 2.79 -21.68
C GLU A 194 10.32 1.27 -21.71
N ILE A 195 11.30 0.49 -21.23
CA ILE A 195 11.30 -0.97 -21.35
C ILE A 195 11.10 -1.63 -19.99
N LEU A 196 11.88 -1.25 -18.98
CA LEU A 196 11.95 -1.98 -17.72
C LEU A 196 10.83 -1.63 -16.74
N LEU A 197 10.52 -0.34 -16.53
CA LEU A 197 9.44 0.06 -15.61
C LEU A 197 8.08 -0.56 -15.99
N PRO A 198 7.63 -0.54 -17.27
CA PRO A 198 6.36 -1.17 -17.64
C PRO A 198 6.33 -2.68 -17.37
N LYS A 199 7.48 -3.35 -17.42
CA LYS A 199 7.59 -4.78 -17.11
C LYS A 199 7.51 -5.06 -15.62
N ILE A 200 8.10 -4.21 -14.80
CA ILE A 200 7.98 -4.27 -13.34
C ILE A 200 6.53 -3.99 -12.90
N GLU A 201 5.84 -3.07 -13.59
CA GLU A 201 4.39 -2.82 -13.38
C GLU A 201 3.55 -4.07 -13.66
N GLN A 202 3.85 -4.80 -14.74
CA GLN A 202 3.18 -6.06 -15.05
C GLN A 202 3.40 -7.13 -13.96
N CYS A 203 4.47 -7.02 -13.17
CA CYS A 203 4.74 -7.90 -12.02
C CYS A 203 4.04 -7.48 -10.73
N GLY A 204 3.18 -6.46 -10.75
CA GLY A 204 2.43 -6.04 -9.57
C GLY A 204 3.15 -5.03 -8.68
N TYR A 205 4.13 -4.30 -9.21
CA TYR A 205 4.87 -3.24 -8.51
C TYR A 205 4.60 -1.87 -9.13
N LEU A 206 4.73 -0.79 -8.36
CA LEU A 206 4.65 0.59 -8.84
C LEU A 206 6.06 1.16 -8.81
N PRO A 207 6.84 1.02 -9.89
CA PRO A 207 8.23 1.43 -9.89
C PRO A 207 8.33 2.95 -10.02
N ARG A 208 9.17 3.55 -9.16
CA ARG A 208 9.54 4.96 -9.21
C ARG A 208 11.05 5.06 -9.40
N LEU A 209 11.45 5.67 -10.51
CA LEU A 209 12.86 5.93 -10.80
C LEU A 209 13.32 7.14 -10.00
N LEU A 210 14.25 6.92 -9.08
CA LEU A 210 14.93 8.00 -8.36
C LEU A 210 16.26 8.27 -9.03
N THR A 211 16.49 9.53 -9.41
CA THR A 211 17.73 9.97 -10.07
C THR A 211 18.38 11.08 -9.26
N HIS A 212 19.70 11.05 -9.15
CA HIS A 212 20.46 12.13 -8.52
C HIS A 212 20.95 13.12 -9.60
N THR A 213 20.08 14.05 -10.02
CA THR A 213 20.49 15.13 -10.93
C THR A 213 21.15 16.27 -10.15
N LYS A 214 22.26 16.83 -10.68
CA LYS A 214 22.90 18.05 -10.14
C LYS A 214 22.04 19.31 -10.32
N THR A 215 21.03 19.26 -11.18
CA THR A 215 20.13 20.37 -11.49
C THR A 215 18.76 20.12 -10.87
N GLN A 216 18.41 20.94 -9.88
CA GLN A 216 17.18 20.91 -9.09
C GLN A 216 15.90 20.94 -9.95
N SER A 217 15.34 19.77 -10.27
CA SER A 217 13.90 19.46 -10.53
C SER A 217 13.86 18.08 -11.23
N ARG A 218 13.05 17.08 -10.90
CA ARG A 218 11.83 16.89 -10.10
C ARG A 218 11.91 15.49 -9.48
N GLU A 219 11.32 15.35 -8.29
CA GLU A 219 11.37 14.22 -7.35
C GLU A 219 12.71 14.10 -6.61
N GLN A 220 12.79 14.85 -5.50
CA GLN A 220 13.91 14.78 -4.56
C GLN A 220 14.13 13.33 -4.13
N TYR A 221 15.36 12.84 -4.32
CA TYR A 221 15.89 11.69 -3.62
C TYR A 221 15.53 11.82 -2.13
N SER A 222 14.58 11.00 -1.69
CA SER A 222 14.06 11.05 -0.32
C SER A 222 14.17 9.66 0.29
N LEU A 223 14.82 9.60 1.45
CA LEU A 223 14.89 8.38 2.25
C LEU A 223 13.50 7.92 2.71
N GLU A 224 12.51 8.81 2.75
CA GLU A 224 11.12 8.46 3.06
C GLU A 224 10.51 7.59 1.96
N LEU A 225 10.74 7.94 0.68
CA LEU A 225 10.28 7.14 -0.45
C LEU A 225 10.90 5.74 -0.46
N ILE A 226 12.17 5.64 -0.07
CA ILE A 226 12.83 4.35 0.12
C ILE A 226 12.20 3.60 1.31
N ALA A 227 11.96 4.27 2.43
CA ALA A 227 11.38 3.65 3.63
C ALA A 227 9.90 3.22 3.47
N ASP A 228 9.22 3.71 2.44
CA ASP A 228 7.86 3.34 2.08
C ASP A 228 7.81 2.27 0.97
N SER A 229 8.94 1.93 0.36
CA SER A 229 8.98 0.90 -0.69
C SER A 229 8.87 -0.52 -0.13
N LYS A 230 8.33 -1.42 -0.95
CA LYS A 230 8.26 -2.87 -0.67
C LYS A 230 9.36 -3.65 -1.38
N LEU A 231 10.05 -2.99 -2.31
CA LEU A 231 11.15 -3.51 -3.10
C LEU A 231 12.03 -2.33 -3.53
N MET A 232 13.34 -2.57 -3.55
CA MET A 232 14.28 -1.71 -4.25
C MET A 232 14.97 -2.50 -5.37
N ILE A 233 15.12 -1.87 -6.53
CA ILE A 233 16.03 -2.31 -7.59
C ILE A 233 17.17 -1.30 -7.65
N ALA A 234 18.39 -1.77 -7.42
CA ALA A 234 19.60 -0.96 -7.36
C ALA A 234 20.55 -1.39 -8.46
N ASP A 235 20.70 -0.54 -9.48
CA ASP A 235 21.65 -0.77 -10.57
C ASP A 235 23.02 -0.19 -10.25
N LEU A 236 24.03 -1.05 -10.23
CA LEU A 236 25.39 -0.76 -9.81
C LEU A 236 26.30 -0.27 -10.96
N SER A 237 25.76 -0.12 -12.17
CA SER A 237 26.51 0.42 -13.31
C SER A 237 26.96 1.85 -13.03
N GLY A 238 28.14 2.23 -13.53
CA GLY A 238 28.78 3.51 -13.21
C GLY A 238 29.22 3.66 -11.74
N GLN A 239 28.93 2.67 -10.89
CA GLN A 239 29.36 2.57 -9.49
C GLN A 239 29.02 3.77 -8.61
N SER A 240 27.82 4.32 -8.77
CA SER A 240 27.33 5.48 -8.01
C SER A 240 27.30 5.19 -6.50
N PRO A 241 28.05 5.95 -5.67
CA PRO A 241 28.01 5.82 -4.21
C PRO A 241 26.60 6.02 -3.63
N GLU A 242 25.78 6.86 -4.28
CA GLU A 242 24.41 7.15 -3.89
C GLU A 242 23.49 5.93 -3.99
N VAL A 243 23.72 5.06 -4.99
CA VAL A 243 22.99 3.80 -5.15
C VAL A 243 23.36 2.84 -4.02
N TYR A 244 24.65 2.66 -3.74
CA TYR A 244 25.11 1.81 -2.62
C TYR A 244 24.56 2.30 -1.28
N PHE A 245 24.54 3.61 -1.05
CA PHE A 245 24.01 4.20 0.18
C PHE A 245 22.50 3.94 0.33
N ALA A 246 21.69 4.23 -0.70
CA ALA A 246 20.25 3.98 -0.68
C ALA A 246 19.92 2.50 -0.46
N ALA A 247 20.63 1.61 -1.16
CA ALA A 247 20.42 0.18 -1.06
C ALA A 247 20.84 -0.35 0.31
N GLY A 248 21.94 0.13 0.88
CA GLY A 248 22.34 -0.16 2.26
C GLY A 248 21.30 0.30 3.28
N TYR A 249 20.70 1.48 3.08
CA TYR A 249 19.60 1.97 3.92
C TYR A 249 18.35 1.09 3.80
N ALA A 250 17.96 0.69 2.59
CA ALA A 250 16.84 -0.24 2.35
C ALA A 250 17.07 -1.59 3.04
N LEU A 251 18.28 -2.16 2.91
CA LEU A 251 18.67 -3.37 3.64
C LEU A 251 18.53 -3.21 5.15
N GLY A 252 18.98 -2.08 5.71
CA GLY A 252 18.84 -1.76 7.13
C GLY A 252 17.39 -1.68 7.62
N LEU A 253 16.44 -1.39 6.72
CA LEU A 253 15.00 -1.39 6.98
C LEU A 253 14.32 -2.75 6.72
N ASN A 254 15.09 -3.79 6.36
CA ASN A 254 14.59 -5.09 5.91
C ASN A 254 13.73 -5.00 4.64
N ILE A 255 14.01 -4.04 3.77
CA ILE A 255 13.39 -3.95 2.45
C ILE A 255 14.20 -4.82 1.48
N PRO A 256 13.59 -5.76 0.74
CA PRO A 256 14.29 -6.55 -0.26
C PRO A 256 14.96 -5.68 -1.32
N VAL A 257 16.22 -5.97 -1.63
CA VAL A 257 16.99 -5.29 -2.68
C VAL A 257 17.33 -6.30 -3.78
N ILE A 258 16.96 -5.97 -5.02
CA ILE A 258 17.46 -6.62 -6.22
C ILE A 258 18.60 -5.78 -6.76
N TRP A 259 19.76 -6.42 -6.89
CA TRP A 259 20.97 -5.81 -7.44
C TRP A 259 21.06 -6.12 -8.92
N THR A 260 21.37 -5.13 -9.75
CA THR A 260 21.61 -5.30 -11.19
C THR A 260 22.92 -4.59 -11.56
N VAL A 261 23.58 -5.03 -12.63
CA VAL A 261 24.76 -4.36 -13.18
C VAL A 261 24.87 -4.65 -14.67
N ASN A 262 25.21 -3.64 -15.46
CA ASN A 262 25.51 -3.84 -16.86
C ASN A 262 26.79 -4.68 -17.02
N GLY A 263 26.83 -5.59 -18.00
CA GLY A 263 27.96 -6.48 -18.25
C GLY A 263 29.30 -5.74 -18.44
N SER A 264 29.26 -4.53 -19.00
CA SER A 264 30.46 -3.69 -19.15
C SER A 264 31.10 -3.25 -17.83
N ASP A 265 30.33 -3.22 -16.74
CA ASP A 265 30.76 -2.77 -15.41
C ASP A 265 30.86 -3.89 -14.37
N ALA A 266 30.44 -5.12 -14.71
CA ALA A 266 30.34 -6.24 -13.77
C ALA A 266 31.66 -6.60 -13.07
N ASP A 267 32.79 -6.48 -13.79
CA ASP A 267 34.13 -6.79 -13.25
C ASP A 267 34.70 -5.65 -12.38
N ASN A 268 34.10 -4.47 -12.41
CA ASN A 268 34.68 -3.27 -11.81
C ASN A 268 34.06 -2.91 -10.44
N LEU A 269 33.12 -3.70 -9.91
CA LEU A 269 32.36 -3.38 -8.70
C LEU A 269 33.24 -3.05 -7.46
N PHE A 270 33.06 -1.86 -6.88
CA PHE A 270 33.75 -1.41 -5.67
C PHE A 270 33.46 -2.25 -4.41
N VAL A 271 32.25 -2.79 -4.30
CA VAL A 271 31.81 -3.53 -3.11
C VAL A 271 31.52 -4.97 -3.46
N GLN A 272 32.39 -5.86 -2.99
CA GLN A 272 32.28 -7.31 -3.20
C GLN A 272 32.01 -8.01 -1.87
N ILE A 273 30.75 -7.96 -1.42
CA ILE A 273 30.29 -8.63 -0.20
C ILE A 273 29.26 -9.69 -0.60
N GLN A 274 29.19 -10.81 0.14
CA GLN A 274 28.37 -11.98 -0.23
C GLN A 274 26.88 -11.67 -0.46
N ASP A 275 26.35 -10.63 0.18
CA ASP A 275 24.95 -10.22 0.12
C ASP A 275 24.62 -9.36 -1.12
N ILE A 276 25.65 -8.84 -1.80
CA ILE A 276 25.51 -8.05 -3.02
C ILE A 276 25.85 -8.96 -4.20
N ARG A 277 24.82 -9.58 -4.78
CA ARG A 277 24.93 -10.46 -5.95
C ARG A 277 24.12 -9.88 -7.10
N PRO A 278 24.70 -8.97 -7.89
CA PRO A 278 23.98 -8.33 -8.97
C PRO A 278 23.67 -9.32 -10.10
N MET A 279 22.49 -9.17 -10.69
CA MET A 279 22.16 -9.77 -11.98
C MET A 279 22.92 -8.99 -13.05
N VAL A 280 23.76 -9.70 -13.79
CA VAL A 280 24.49 -9.13 -14.93
C VAL A 280 23.56 -9.11 -16.13
N TRP A 281 23.54 -8.00 -16.87
CA TRP A 281 22.71 -7.84 -18.07
C TRP A 281 23.48 -7.08 -19.15
N ASP A 282 23.27 -7.45 -20.42
CA ASP A 282 23.86 -6.73 -21.56
C ASP A 282 22.82 -5.90 -22.33
N THR A 283 21.54 -6.29 -22.26
CA THR A 283 20.42 -5.53 -22.87
C THR A 283 19.23 -5.37 -21.92
N ALA A 284 18.43 -4.32 -22.15
CA ALA A 284 17.23 -4.06 -21.36
C ALA A 284 16.19 -5.20 -21.46
N GLU A 285 16.07 -5.85 -22.63
CA GLU A 285 15.17 -7.00 -22.80
C GLU A 285 15.59 -8.21 -21.98
N GLU A 286 16.90 -8.47 -21.90
CA GLU A 286 17.44 -9.55 -21.06
C GLU A 286 17.14 -9.27 -19.59
N LEU A 287 17.45 -8.05 -19.13
CA LEU A 287 17.17 -7.66 -17.76
C LEU A 287 15.69 -7.75 -17.42
N ALA A 288 14.80 -7.38 -18.34
CA ALA A 288 13.36 -7.52 -18.16
C ALA A 288 12.95 -8.97 -17.88
N VAL A 289 13.52 -9.95 -18.61
CA VAL A 289 13.25 -11.38 -18.41
C VAL A 289 13.76 -11.84 -17.03
N LEU A 290 14.97 -11.43 -16.65
CA LEU A 290 15.56 -11.77 -15.35
C LEU A 290 14.74 -11.21 -14.18
N LEU A 291 14.31 -9.94 -14.27
CA LEU A 291 13.45 -9.30 -13.28
C LEU A 291 12.09 -10.00 -13.19
N GLN A 292 11.46 -10.33 -14.32
CA GLN A 292 10.20 -11.07 -14.32
C GLN A 292 10.32 -12.41 -13.61
N GLN A 293 11.37 -13.17 -13.89
CA GLN A 293 11.61 -14.46 -13.21
C GLN A 293 11.81 -14.27 -11.71
N LYS A 294 12.56 -13.23 -11.31
CA LYS A 294 12.82 -12.97 -9.89
C LYS A 294 11.57 -12.52 -9.12
N LEU A 295 10.73 -11.70 -9.76
CA LEU A 295 9.55 -11.08 -9.14
C LEU A 295 8.30 -11.98 -9.17
N SER A 296 8.31 -13.05 -9.97
CA SER A 296 7.21 -14.02 -10.06
C SER A 296 7.37 -15.21 -9.11
N LEU A 297 8.47 -15.28 -8.36
CA LEU A 297 8.78 -16.28 -7.33
C LEU A 297 8.40 -15.75 -5.94
#